data_AF-A0A941Q353-F1
#
_entry.id   AF-A0A941Q353-F1
#
_cell.length_a   1.000
_cell.length_b   1.000
_cell.length_c   1.000
_cell.angle_alpha   90.00
_cell.angle_beta   90.00
_cell.angle_gamma   90.00
#
_symmetry.space_group_name_H-M   'P 1'
#
loop_
_entity.id
_entity.type
_entity.pdbx_description
1 polymer ?
#
loop_
_entity_poly.entity_id
_entity_poly.type
_entity_poly.pdbx_seq_one_letter_code
_entity_poly.pdbx_strand_id
1 'polypeptide(L)'
;MREGIAQAVQRADYAAPAYWIRSVELTFDLDPLRTIVASRMSVQRNAAAAGGPLRLHGEDIEPLRVLANGQSVSFRVEGNELVIDNPPEGDFTLEIRNTCAPEKNTQLSGLYTSGGGFFTQCEAEGFRRITYFLDRPDVMAVFTVTLRANKSRYPVLLSNGNLVEQGELDNGRHYAKWHDPFPKPSYLFALVAADLVAREQHVRTRSGKNHLLQVWVRRGDLDKTEHAMNSLIASMVWDEARFKLPLDLERFMIVAVGDFNMGAMENKGLNIFNTKYVLANPATATDTDFADIESVVGHEYFHNWTGNRITCRDWFQLSLKEGLTVFRDQEFSMDMAGSASARAVKRILDVRMLRERQFPEDAGTMAHPVRPDAYVAIDNFYTATVYEKGAEVVRMMQTLVGRASFAKGMSL
;
A
#
# COMPACT_ATOMS: atom_id res chain seq x y z
N MET A 1 19.65 0.12 -24.60
CA MET A 1 18.62 1.00 -25.22
C MET A 1 17.49 0.10 -25.70
N ARG A 2 16.30 0.18 -25.10
CA ARG A 2 15.09 -0.39 -25.69
C ARG A 2 14.59 0.63 -26.71
N GLU A 3 14.74 0.35 -28.00
CA GLU A 3 14.16 1.13 -29.08
C GLU A 3 12.68 0.77 -29.21
N GLY A 4 11.85 1.54 -28.53
CA GLY A 4 10.39 1.50 -28.63
C GLY A 4 9.86 2.64 -27.77
N ILE A 5 9.19 3.62 -28.37
CA ILE A 5 8.54 4.70 -27.62
C ILE A 5 7.51 4.04 -26.72
N ALA A 6 7.67 4.16 -25.40
CA ALA A 6 6.72 3.62 -24.44
C ALA A 6 5.34 4.22 -24.72
N GLN A 7 4.35 3.36 -24.98
CA GLN A 7 3.01 3.79 -25.35
C GLN A 7 2.29 4.36 -24.12
N ALA A 8 1.72 5.56 -24.26
CA ALA A 8 0.92 6.15 -23.20
C ALA A 8 -0.38 5.36 -22.99
N VAL A 9 -0.67 5.02 -21.74
CA VAL A 9 -1.97 4.51 -21.29
C VAL A 9 -2.95 5.68 -21.27
N GLN A 10 -4.16 5.50 -21.81
CA GLN A 10 -5.19 6.53 -21.87
C GLN A 10 -6.32 6.24 -20.88
N ARG A 11 -6.81 7.27 -20.19
CA ARG A 11 -7.94 7.16 -19.25
C ARG A 11 -9.22 6.72 -19.94
N ALA A 12 -9.41 7.14 -21.19
CA ALA A 12 -10.58 6.82 -21.99
C ALA A 12 -10.67 5.33 -22.36
N ASP A 13 -9.54 4.61 -22.35
CA ASP A 13 -9.44 3.20 -22.76
C ASP A 13 -9.74 2.22 -21.62
N TYR A 14 -10.20 2.72 -20.46
CA TYR A 14 -10.58 1.84 -19.36
C TYR A 14 -11.62 0.81 -19.80
N ALA A 15 -11.27 -0.47 -19.63
CA ALA A 15 -12.19 -1.59 -19.73
C ALA A 15 -12.14 -2.41 -18.43
N ALA A 16 -13.30 -2.92 -18.01
CA ALA A 16 -13.38 -3.87 -16.91
C ALA A 16 -12.54 -5.11 -17.23
N PRO A 17 -11.88 -5.75 -16.24
CA PRO A 17 -11.03 -6.89 -16.50
C PRO A 17 -11.85 -8.08 -16.99
N ALA A 18 -11.29 -8.88 -17.89
CA ALA A 18 -11.93 -10.10 -18.40
C ALA A 18 -12.04 -11.21 -17.33
N TYR A 19 -11.23 -11.11 -16.28
CA TYR A 19 -11.16 -12.04 -15.17
C TYR A 19 -11.04 -11.27 -13.85
N TRP A 20 -11.56 -11.87 -12.78
CA TRP A 20 -11.39 -11.42 -11.41
C TRP A 20 -10.57 -12.44 -10.66
N ILE A 21 -9.71 -12.00 -9.74
CA ILE A 21 -9.12 -12.87 -8.72
C ILE A 21 -9.86 -12.56 -7.43
N ARG A 22 -10.57 -13.54 -6.86
CA ARG A 22 -11.42 -13.34 -5.67
C ARG A 22 -10.70 -13.67 -4.37
N SER A 23 -9.78 -14.62 -4.41
CA SER A 23 -8.89 -14.95 -3.32
C SER A 23 -7.54 -15.39 -3.84
N VAL A 24 -6.51 -15.18 -3.02
CA VAL A 24 -5.15 -15.65 -3.28
C VAL A 24 -4.52 -16.17 -1.99
N GLU A 25 -3.96 -17.37 -2.09
CA GLU A 25 -3.09 -17.96 -1.09
C GLU A 25 -1.65 -17.84 -1.59
N LEU A 26 -0.79 -17.14 -0.84
CA LEU A 26 0.62 -16.96 -1.17
C LEU A 26 1.48 -17.71 -0.15
N THR A 27 2.52 -18.38 -0.64
CA THR A 27 3.58 -18.93 0.20
C THR A 27 4.92 -18.42 -0.29
N PHE A 28 5.68 -17.82 0.61
CA PHE A 28 7.02 -17.28 0.37
C PHE A 28 8.05 -18.16 1.06
N ASP A 29 8.93 -18.78 0.28
CA ASP A 29 10.17 -19.38 0.78
C ASP A 29 11.28 -18.33 0.60
N LEU A 30 11.53 -17.58 1.68
CA LEU A 30 12.35 -16.38 1.65
C LEU A 30 13.85 -16.72 1.64
N ASP A 31 14.49 -16.33 0.55
CA ASP A 31 15.93 -16.35 0.35
C ASP A 31 16.33 -15.09 -0.45
N PRO A 32 17.35 -14.34 -0.01
CA PRO A 32 17.68 -13.03 -0.61
C PRO A 32 18.14 -13.16 -2.07
N LEU A 33 18.81 -14.25 -2.42
CA LEU A 33 19.31 -14.50 -3.78
C LEU A 33 18.21 -15.06 -4.67
N ARG A 34 17.34 -15.91 -4.12
CA ARG A 34 16.27 -16.58 -4.88
C ARG A 34 15.08 -16.95 -4.00
N THR A 35 14.15 -16.02 -3.82
CA THR A 35 12.88 -16.30 -3.16
C THR A 35 11.97 -17.08 -4.09
N ILE A 36 11.36 -18.16 -3.59
CA ILE A 36 10.32 -18.91 -4.30
C ILE A 36 8.96 -18.41 -3.81
N VAL A 37 8.12 -18.02 -4.77
CA VAL A 37 6.73 -17.63 -4.52
C VAL A 37 5.81 -18.68 -5.12
N ALA A 38 4.89 -19.20 -4.30
CA ALA A 38 3.80 -20.04 -4.75
C ALA A 38 2.49 -19.31 -4.51
N SER A 39 1.70 -19.10 -5.57
CA SER A 39 0.39 -18.47 -5.52
C SER A 39 -0.68 -19.46 -5.94
N ARG A 40 -1.76 -19.56 -5.19
CA ARG A 40 -2.98 -20.28 -5.54
C ARG A 40 -4.14 -19.30 -5.54
N MET A 41 -4.73 -19.07 -6.71
CA MET A 41 -5.72 -18.02 -6.96
C MET A 41 -7.06 -18.63 -7.34
N SER A 42 -8.15 -18.09 -6.77
CA SER A 42 -9.50 -18.33 -7.26
C SER A 42 -9.83 -17.32 -8.35
N VAL A 43 -9.85 -17.78 -9.60
CA VAL A 43 -10.09 -16.97 -10.79
C VAL A 43 -11.53 -17.12 -11.23
N GLN A 44 -12.22 -15.99 -11.37
CA GLN A 44 -13.60 -15.91 -11.85
C GLN A 44 -13.64 -15.19 -13.20
N ARG A 45 -14.37 -15.74 -14.17
CA ARG A 45 -14.54 -15.07 -15.47
C ARG A 45 -15.53 -13.91 -15.33
N ASN A 46 -15.21 -12.77 -15.92
CA ASN A 46 -16.15 -11.66 -16.02
C ASN A 46 -17.15 -11.94 -17.16
N ALA A 47 -18.38 -12.32 -16.81
CA ALA A 47 -19.42 -12.63 -17.79
C ALA A 47 -19.80 -11.43 -18.69
N ALA A 48 -19.54 -10.20 -18.26
CA ALA A 48 -19.81 -8.99 -19.03
C ALA A 48 -18.70 -8.63 -20.03
N ALA A 49 -17.53 -9.27 -19.93
CA ALA A 49 -16.43 -9.05 -20.86
C ALA A 49 -16.50 -10.00 -22.06
N ALA A 50 -16.04 -9.52 -23.23
CA ALA A 50 -15.65 -10.43 -24.31
C ALA A 50 -14.52 -11.29 -23.75
N GLY A 51 -14.74 -12.59 -23.59
CA GLY A 51 -13.71 -13.49 -23.04
C GLY A 51 -12.45 -13.50 -23.90
N GLY A 52 -11.48 -14.32 -23.51
CA GLY A 52 -10.24 -14.42 -24.27
C GLY A 52 -9.11 -14.99 -23.43
N PRO A 53 -7.85 -14.68 -23.76
CA PRO A 53 -6.73 -15.12 -22.97
C PRO A 53 -6.77 -14.53 -21.56
N LEU A 54 -6.33 -15.30 -20.56
CA LEU A 54 -5.95 -14.74 -19.27
C LEU A 54 -4.54 -14.16 -19.41
N ARG A 55 -4.41 -12.85 -19.19
CA ARG A 55 -3.12 -12.13 -19.18
C ARG A 55 -2.80 -11.68 -17.77
N LEU A 56 -1.65 -12.09 -17.25
CA LEU A 56 -1.17 -11.76 -15.91
C LEU A 56 0.13 -10.99 -16.01
N HIS A 57 0.22 -9.82 -15.38
CA HIS A 57 1.43 -9.03 -15.35
C HIS A 57 2.51 -9.73 -14.50
N GLY A 58 3.74 -9.75 -15.00
CA GLY A 58 4.92 -10.25 -14.31
C GLY A 58 6.18 -9.59 -14.85
N GLU A 59 7.00 -9.04 -13.98
CA GLU A 59 8.21 -8.30 -14.34
C GLU A 59 9.41 -8.78 -13.52
N ASP A 60 10.55 -9.02 -14.18
CA ASP A 60 11.79 -9.51 -13.55
C ASP A 60 11.60 -10.78 -12.69
N ILE A 61 10.63 -11.63 -13.06
CA ILE A 61 10.33 -12.90 -12.39
C ILE A 61 10.29 -14.07 -13.37
N GLU A 62 10.72 -15.24 -12.90
CA GLU A 62 10.80 -16.46 -13.72
C GLU A 62 9.68 -17.45 -13.33
N PRO A 63 8.79 -17.85 -14.25
CA PRO A 63 7.78 -18.86 -13.97
C PRO A 63 8.44 -20.25 -13.93
N LEU A 64 8.15 -21.02 -12.89
CA LEU A 64 8.62 -22.39 -12.72
C LEU A 64 7.53 -23.42 -13.06
N ARG A 65 6.28 -23.11 -12.70
CA ARG A 65 5.14 -24.01 -12.89
C ARG A 65 3.85 -23.22 -12.95
N VAL A 66 2.95 -23.59 -13.86
CA VAL A 66 1.59 -23.05 -13.95
C VAL A 66 0.61 -24.22 -14.06
N LEU A 67 -0.36 -24.26 -13.16
CA LEU A 67 -1.44 -25.25 -13.17
C LEU A 67 -2.78 -24.54 -13.17
N ALA A 68 -3.74 -25.10 -13.90
CA ALA A 68 -5.14 -24.76 -13.77
C ALA A 68 -5.91 -26.01 -13.32
N ASN A 69 -6.69 -25.90 -12.23
CA ASN A 69 -7.41 -27.02 -11.61
C ASN A 69 -6.51 -28.24 -11.33
N GLY A 70 -5.28 -27.99 -10.85
CA GLY A 70 -4.28 -29.03 -10.57
C GLY A 70 -3.59 -29.65 -11.80
N GLN A 71 -3.98 -29.27 -13.02
CA GLN A 71 -3.39 -29.78 -14.26
C GLN A 71 -2.47 -28.75 -14.92
N SER A 72 -1.37 -29.19 -15.51
CA SER A 72 -0.49 -28.30 -16.27
C SER A 72 -1.24 -27.66 -17.44
N VAL A 73 -1.06 -26.35 -17.60
CA VAL A 73 -1.66 -25.58 -18.69
C VAL A 73 -0.57 -25.01 -19.60
N SER A 74 -0.86 -24.91 -20.90
CA SER A 74 0.03 -24.23 -21.83
C SER A 74 -0.02 -22.72 -21.59
N PHE A 75 1.14 -22.10 -21.50
CA PHE A 75 1.29 -20.66 -21.38
C PHE A 75 2.48 -20.19 -22.19
N ARG A 76 2.52 -18.89 -22.47
CA ARG A 76 3.67 -18.19 -23.05
C ARG A 76 3.93 -16.93 -22.27
N VAL A 77 5.17 -16.45 -22.33
CA VAL A 77 5.55 -15.13 -21.81
C VAL A 77 5.65 -14.18 -22.99
N GLU A 78 4.88 -13.10 -22.97
CA GLU A 78 4.85 -12.05 -23.99
C GLU A 78 5.16 -10.72 -23.30
N GLY A 79 6.38 -10.21 -23.49
CA GLY A 79 6.85 -9.05 -22.74
C GLY A 79 6.86 -9.31 -21.24
N ASN A 80 6.17 -8.46 -20.48
CA ASN A 80 5.99 -8.58 -19.03
C ASN A 80 4.64 -9.23 -18.67
N GLU A 81 4.12 -10.13 -19.51
CA GLU A 81 2.87 -10.86 -19.25
C GLU A 81 3.04 -12.37 -19.40
N LEU A 82 2.45 -13.12 -18.48
CA LEU A 82 2.14 -14.53 -18.66
C LEU A 82 0.76 -14.66 -19.25
N VAL A 83 0.67 -15.34 -20.39
CA VAL A 83 -0.57 -15.48 -21.15
C VAL A 83 -0.98 -16.94 -21.26
N ILE A 84 -2.21 -17.21 -20.83
CA ILE A 84 -2.90 -18.49 -21.02
C ILE A 84 -3.96 -18.26 -22.09
N ASP A 85 -3.71 -18.73 -23.31
CA ASP A 85 -4.58 -18.46 -24.46
C ASP A 85 -5.95 -19.15 -24.34
N ASN A 86 -5.99 -20.34 -23.73
CA ASN A 86 -7.19 -21.13 -23.52
C ASN A 86 -7.33 -21.50 -22.02
N PRO A 87 -7.72 -20.55 -21.15
CA PRO A 87 -7.96 -20.86 -19.75
C PRO A 87 -9.19 -21.78 -19.61
N PRO A 88 -9.34 -22.52 -18.48
CA PRO A 88 -10.52 -23.35 -18.26
C PRO A 88 -11.83 -22.58 -18.43
N GLU A 89 -12.88 -23.27 -18.87
CA GLU A 89 -14.22 -22.70 -18.91
C GLU A 89 -14.75 -22.44 -17.50
N GLY A 90 -15.41 -21.30 -17.30
CA GLY A 90 -15.98 -20.91 -16.01
C GLY A 90 -14.94 -20.44 -15.00
N ASP A 91 -15.25 -20.64 -13.72
CA ASP A 91 -14.39 -20.28 -12.59
C ASP A 91 -13.40 -21.43 -12.32
N PHE A 92 -12.15 -21.11 -12.00
CA PHE A 92 -11.10 -22.11 -11.83
C PHE A 92 -10.05 -21.72 -10.79
N THR A 93 -9.31 -22.71 -10.31
CA THR A 93 -8.12 -22.47 -9.48
C THR A 93 -6.89 -22.35 -10.37
N LEU A 94 -6.13 -21.28 -10.23
CA LEU A 94 -4.85 -21.08 -10.89
C LEU A 94 -3.72 -21.16 -9.88
N GLU A 95 -2.76 -22.04 -10.10
CA GLU A 95 -1.56 -22.17 -9.28
C GLU A 95 -0.33 -21.77 -10.08
N ILE A 96 0.44 -20.82 -9.57
CA ILE A 96 1.70 -20.38 -10.17
C ILE A 96 2.80 -20.53 -9.15
N ARG A 97 3.93 -21.09 -9.58
CA ARG A 97 5.18 -21.05 -8.84
C ARG A 97 6.18 -20.27 -9.66
N ASN A 98 6.80 -19.25 -9.07
CA ASN A 98 7.82 -18.43 -9.72
C ASN A 98 8.96 -18.14 -8.75
N THR A 99 10.04 -17.56 -9.27
CA THR A 99 11.12 -17.01 -8.45
C THR A 99 11.36 -15.53 -8.71
N CYS A 100 11.78 -14.83 -7.67
CA CYS A 100 12.30 -13.46 -7.72
C CYS A 100 13.64 -13.39 -6.97
N ALA A 101 14.43 -12.34 -7.21
CA ALA A 101 15.76 -12.14 -6.61
C ALA A 101 15.83 -10.83 -5.80
N PRO A 102 15.31 -10.80 -4.55
CA PRO A 102 15.18 -9.57 -3.77
C PRO A 102 16.47 -8.78 -3.55
N GLU A 103 17.62 -9.46 -3.40
CA GLU A 103 18.92 -8.82 -3.18
C GLU A 103 19.43 -8.06 -4.41
N LYS A 104 18.97 -8.44 -5.62
CA LYS A 104 19.31 -7.73 -6.86
C LYS A 104 18.34 -6.59 -7.17
N ASN A 105 17.27 -6.45 -6.39
CA ASN A 105 16.21 -5.49 -6.67
C ASN A 105 16.55 -4.09 -6.12
N THR A 106 17.38 -3.36 -6.87
CA THR A 106 17.79 -1.98 -6.54
C THR A 106 16.71 -0.94 -6.84
N GLN A 107 15.60 -1.33 -7.46
CA GLN A 107 14.46 -0.44 -7.76
C GLN A 107 13.60 -0.14 -6.52
N LEU A 108 13.72 -0.96 -5.46
CA LEU A 108 12.89 -0.91 -4.26
C LEU A 108 11.37 -0.97 -4.58
N SER A 109 11.01 -1.74 -5.61
CA SER A 109 9.63 -2.01 -6.06
C SER A 109 9.40 -3.51 -6.20
N GLY A 110 8.29 -4.02 -5.67
CA GLY A 110 8.07 -5.45 -5.40
C GLY A 110 8.74 -5.90 -4.11
N LEU A 111 9.25 -7.13 -4.07
CA LEU A 111 10.01 -7.68 -2.94
C LEU A 111 11.49 -7.33 -3.08
N TYR A 112 12.08 -6.71 -2.07
CA TYR A 112 13.48 -6.30 -2.05
C TYR A 112 14.10 -6.48 -0.67
N THR A 113 15.42 -6.34 -0.57
CA THR A 113 16.13 -6.34 0.72
C THR A 113 16.63 -4.97 1.12
N SER A 114 16.50 -4.61 2.39
CA SER A 114 17.12 -3.40 2.98
C SER A 114 17.65 -3.75 4.37
N GLY A 115 18.86 -3.29 4.72
CA GLY A 115 19.44 -3.51 6.05
C GLY A 115 19.48 -4.98 6.51
N GLY A 116 19.56 -5.94 5.58
CA GLY A 116 19.56 -7.37 5.87
C GLY A 116 18.19 -8.00 6.12
N GLY A 117 17.09 -7.26 5.97
CA GLY A 117 15.70 -7.77 6.01
C GLY A 117 15.01 -7.70 4.65
N PHE A 118 13.82 -8.31 4.53
CA PHE A 118 12.94 -8.22 3.36
C PHE A 118 11.81 -7.23 3.60
N PHE A 119 11.51 -6.44 2.57
CA PHE A 119 10.45 -5.45 2.56
C PHE A 119 9.76 -5.45 1.19
N THR A 120 8.59 -4.83 1.13
CA THR A 120 7.81 -4.71 -0.09
C THR A 120 7.35 -3.29 -0.31
N GLN A 121 7.28 -2.90 -1.58
CA GLN A 121 6.57 -1.71 -2.05
C GLN A 121 5.81 -2.12 -3.31
N CYS A 122 4.48 -2.16 -3.22
CA CYS A 122 3.65 -2.69 -4.30
C CYS A 122 2.90 -1.61 -5.08
N GLU A 123 2.75 -0.41 -4.52
CA GLU A 123 2.16 0.72 -5.22
C GLU A 123 3.19 1.42 -6.13
N ALA A 124 2.85 1.76 -7.39
CA ALA A 124 1.56 1.49 -8.06
C ALA A 124 1.46 0.08 -8.67
N GLU A 125 2.55 -0.41 -9.24
CA GLU A 125 2.59 -1.61 -10.08
C GLU A 125 3.75 -2.53 -9.69
N GLY A 126 4.05 -2.63 -8.39
CA GLY A 126 5.18 -3.40 -7.85
C GLY A 126 4.83 -4.86 -7.57
N PHE A 127 3.57 -5.23 -7.39
CA PHE A 127 3.19 -6.61 -7.05
C PHE A 127 3.50 -7.60 -8.18
N ARG A 128 3.44 -7.16 -9.45
CA ARG A 128 3.89 -7.95 -10.62
C ARG A 128 5.39 -8.31 -10.58
N ARG A 129 6.19 -7.67 -9.73
CA ARG A 129 7.61 -8.02 -9.49
C ARG A 129 7.78 -9.10 -8.41
N ILE A 130 6.66 -9.61 -7.87
CA ILE A 130 6.63 -10.65 -6.84
C ILE A 130 6.09 -11.96 -7.42
N THR A 131 4.93 -11.91 -8.08
CA THR A 131 4.30 -13.05 -8.75
C THR A 131 3.43 -12.57 -9.91
N TYR A 132 3.04 -13.49 -10.78
CA TYR A 132 2.16 -13.18 -11.90
C TYR A 132 0.73 -12.91 -11.40
N PHE A 133 0.20 -11.72 -11.69
CA PHE A 133 -1.10 -11.29 -11.14
C PHE A 133 -1.87 -10.35 -12.08
N LEU A 134 -3.17 -10.18 -11.84
CA LEU A 134 -3.94 -9.06 -12.42
C LEU A 134 -3.62 -7.78 -11.65
N ASP A 135 -2.42 -7.26 -11.85
CA ASP A 135 -1.88 -6.12 -11.09
C ASP A 135 -2.48 -4.77 -11.50
N ARG A 136 -3.76 -4.59 -11.15
CA ARG A 136 -4.61 -3.42 -11.39
C ARG A 136 -5.58 -3.20 -10.21
N PRO A 137 -5.90 -1.96 -9.83
CA PRO A 137 -6.51 -1.68 -8.53
C PRO A 137 -8.02 -2.00 -8.42
N ASP A 138 -8.73 -2.23 -9.53
CA ASP A 138 -10.11 -2.72 -9.52
C ASP A 138 -10.22 -4.25 -9.33
N VAL A 139 -9.12 -5.00 -9.35
CA VAL A 139 -9.11 -6.43 -8.99
C VAL A 139 -8.81 -6.59 -7.51
N MET A 140 -9.84 -6.82 -6.71
CA MET A 140 -9.73 -7.02 -5.26
C MET A 140 -9.86 -8.50 -4.87
N ALA A 141 -8.90 -8.98 -4.09
CA ALA A 141 -8.84 -10.36 -3.59
C ALA A 141 -8.70 -10.41 -2.07
N VAL A 142 -9.20 -11.47 -1.45
CA VAL A 142 -8.87 -11.85 -0.06
C VAL A 142 -7.51 -12.55 -0.06
N PHE A 143 -6.60 -12.16 0.83
CA PHE A 143 -5.22 -12.68 0.86
C PHE A 143 -5.00 -13.56 2.10
N THR A 144 -4.42 -14.74 1.87
CA THR A 144 -3.81 -15.57 2.90
C THR A 144 -2.34 -15.75 2.57
N VAL A 145 -1.44 -15.45 3.51
CA VAL A 145 -0.01 -15.33 3.22
C VAL A 145 0.79 -16.14 4.23
N THR A 146 1.57 -17.11 3.76
CA THR A 146 2.49 -17.90 4.58
C THR A 146 3.92 -17.48 4.27
N LEU A 147 4.62 -16.97 5.27
CA LEU A 147 6.02 -16.59 5.18
C LEU A 147 6.87 -17.68 5.81
N ARG A 148 7.93 -18.13 5.13
CA ARG A 148 8.88 -19.13 5.64
C ARG A 148 10.29 -18.59 5.52
N ALA A 149 11.02 -18.50 6.62
CA ALA A 149 12.36 -17.91 6.62
C ALA A 149 13.30 -18.61 7.62
N ASN A 150 14.59 -18.26 7.57
CA ASN A 150 15.54 -18.63 8.60
C ASN A 150 15.24 -17.84 9.90
N LYS A 151 15.03 -18.54 11.02
CA LYS A 151 14.53 -17.94 12.26
C LYS A 151 15.55 -17.03 12.95
N SER A 152 16.85 -17.34 12.86
CA SER A 152 17.87 -16.51 13.51
C SER A 152 18.13 -15.20 12.75
N ARG A 153 18.02 -15.22 11.41
CA ARG A 153 18.17 -14.02 10.57
C ARG A 153 16.90 -13.17 10.52
N TYR A 154 15.74 -13.80 10.51
CA TYR A 154 14.45 -13.15 10.29
C TYR A 154 13.44 -13.57 11.37
N PRO A 155 13.70 -13.28 12.66
CA PRO A 155 12.83 -13.73 13.76
C PRO A 155 11.42 -13.14 13.71
N VAL A 156 11.21 -12.04 12.98
CA VAL A 156 9.91 -11.39 12.79
C VAL A 156 9.44 -11.58 11.35
N LEU A 157 8.23 -12.14 11.16
CA LEU A 157 7.58 -12.36 9.87
C LEU A 157 6.18 -11.73 9.88
N LEU A 158 5.98 -10.65 9.12
CA LEU A 158 4.74 -9.87 9.09
C LEU A 158 4.16 -9.81 7.68
N SER A 159 2.83 -9.87 7.61
CA SER A 159 2.04 -9.59 6.40
C SER A 159 0.73 -8.90 6.82
N ASN A 160 -0.07 -8.44 5.87
CA ASN A 160 -1.39 -7.84 6.14
C ASN A 160 -2.30 -8.76 6.98
N GLY A 161 -3.21 -8.16 7.75
CA GLY A 161 -4.30 -8.86 8.44
C GLY A 161 -3.90 -9.46 9.79
N ASN A 162 -4.48 -10.61 10.09
CA ASN A 162 -4.34 -11.28 11.39
C ASN A 162 -3.38 -12.46 11.30
N LEU A 163 -2.50 -12.60 12.29
CA LEU A 163 -1.66 -13.78 12.47
C LEU A 163 -2.55 -14.96 12.89
N VAL A 164 -2.70 -15.97 12.03
CA VAL A 164 -3.58 -17.12 12.26
C VAL A 164 -2.83 -18.38 12.66
N GLU A 165 -1.56 -18.50 12.28
CA GLU A 165 -0.74 -19.67 12.58
C GLU A 165 0.74 -19.27 12.57
N GLN A 166 1.55 -19.88 13.45
CA GLN A 166 3.01 -19.75 13.40
C GLN A 166 3.65 -21.01 13.99
N GLY A 167 4.86 -21.34 13.57
CA GLY A 167 5.56 -22.50 14.10
C GLY A 167 6.97 -22.66 13.56
N GLU A 168 7.67 -23.66 14.09
CA GLU A 168 9.00 -24.04 13.65
C GLU A 168 8.94 -24.90 12.37
N LEU A 169 10.02 -24.86 11.62
CA LEU A 169 10.30 -25.73 10.47
C LEU A 169 11.67 -26.37 10.66
N ASP A 170 11.95 -27.43 9.90
CA ASP A 170 13.25 -28.06 9.89
C ASP A 170 14.38 -27.08 9.51
N ASN A 171 15.61 -27.44 9.87
CA ASN A 171 16.84 -26.70 9.52
C ASN A 171 16.88 -25.26 10.06
N GLY A 172 16.35 -25.02 11.27
CA GLY A 172 16.40 -23.72 11.94
C GLY A 172 15.53 -22.64 11.28
N ARG A 173 14.50 -23.07 10.54
CA ARG A 173 13.53 -22.19 9.90
C ARG A 173 12.25 -22.10 10.74
N HIS A 174 11.40 -21.15 10.40
CA HIS A 174 10.07 -21.01 10.98
C HIS A 174 9.09 -20.43 9.96
N TYR A 175 7.81 -20.38 10.31
CA TYR A 175 6.80 -19.76 9.48
C TYR A 175 5.80 -18.94 10.29
N ALA A 176 5.16 -18.00 9.59
CA ALA A 176 4.00 -17.26 10.06
C ALA A 176 2.96 -17.20 8.93
N LYS A 177 1.71 -17.51 9.24
CA LYS A 177 0.57 -17.45 8.33
C LYS A 177 -0.35 -16.32 8.76
N TRP A 178 -0.67 -15.47 7.80
CA TRP A 178 -1.48 -14.28 7.96
C TRP A 178 -2.73 -14.38 7.08
N HIS A 179 -3.85 -13.87 7.59
CA HIS A 179 -5.10 -13.80 6.86
C HIS A 179 -5.69 -12.40 6.98
N ASP A 180 -5.89 -11.75 5.84
CA ASP A 180 -6.60 -10.47 5.75
C ASP A 180 -8.01 -10.72 5.20
N PRO A 181 -9.07 -10.54 6.02
CA PRO A 181 -10.44 -10.85 5.62
C PRO A 181 -11.02 -9.82 4.65
N PHE A 182 -10.38 -8.66 4.47
CA PHE A 182 -10.86 -7.61 3.56
C PHE A 182 -10.33 -7.83 2.15
N PRO A 183 -11.21 -7.91 1.13
CA PRO A 183 -10.77 -7.85 -0.26
C PRO A 183 -9.99 -6.57 -0.51
N LYS A 184 -8.80 -6.69 -1.08
CA LYS A 184 -7.94 -5.56 -1.42
C LYS A 184 -7.25 -5.76 -2.77
N PRO A 185 -6.90 -4.69 -3.47
CA PRO A 185 -6.02 -4.76 -4.63
C PRO A 185 -4.58 -5.13 -4.25
N SER A 186 -3.83 -5.62 -5.24
CA SER A 186 -2.44 -6.10 -5.08
C SER A 186 -1.47 -5.03 -4.57
N TYR A 187 -1.70 -3.74 -4.89
CA TYR A 187 -0.83 -2.66 -4.44
C TYR A 187 -0.80 -2.46 -2.92
N LEU A 188 -1.82 -2.94 -2.19
CA LEU A 188 -1.92 -2.88 -0.73
C LEU A 188 -1.31 -4.11 -0.04
N PHE A 189 -0.72 -5.03 -0.79
CA PHE A 189 0.01 -6.17 -0.22
C PHE A 189 1.31 -5.71 0.44
N ALA A 190 1.57 -6.20 1.65
CA ALA A 190 2.84 -6.03 2.33
C ALA A 190 3.35 -7.34 2.94
N LEU A 191 4.67 -7.45 2.92
CA LEU A 191 5.49 -8.48 3.55
C LEU A 191 6.71 -7.81 4.17
N VAL A 192 6.99 -8.14 5.43
CA VAL A 192 8.24 -7.81 6.13
C VAL A 192 8.82 -9.05 6.79
N ALA A 193 10.13 -9.28 6.62
CA ALA A 193 10.85 -10.32 7.33
C ALA A 193 12.24 -9.83 7.76
N ALA A 194 12.47 -9.64 9.06
CA ALA A 194 13.68 -8.99 9.58
C ALA A 194 13.90 -9.28 11.09
N ASP A 195 15.07 -8.88 11.62
CA ASP A 195 15.32 -8.77 13.07
C ASP A 195 14.88 -7.39 13.57
N LEU A 196 13.64 -7.34 14.08
CA LEU A 196 12.99 -6.12 14.54
C LEU A 196 12.54 -6.26 15.99
N VAL A 197 12.35 -5.12 16.64
CA VAL A 197 11.72 -4.98 17.96
C VAL A 197 10.51 -4.05 17.83
N ALA A 198 9.49 -4.27 18.66
CA ALA A 198 8.25 -3.49 18.61
C ALA A 198 8.02 -2.69 19.90
N ARG A 199 7.52 -1.46 19.75
CA ARG A 199 6.70 -0.80 20.77
C ARG A 199 5.27 -1.25 20.56
N GLU A 200 4.64 -1.81 21.58
CA GLU A 200 3.27 -2.31 21.52
C GLU A 200 2.36 -1.51 22.45
N GLN A 201 1.15 -1.22 21.99
CA GLN A 201 0.12 -0.57 22.78
C GLN A 201 -1.23 -1.25 22.52
N HIS A 202 -1.88 -1.72 23.59
CA HIS A 202 -3.28 -2.12 23.52
C HIS A 202 -4.15 -0.89 23.74
N VAL A 203 -5.14 -0.70 22.87
CA VAL A 203 -6.08 0.41 22.93
C VAL A 203 -7.51 -0.11 22.86
N ARG A 204 -8.42 0.54 23.59
CA ARG A 204 -9.86 0.33 23.44
C ARG A 204 -10.47 1.54 22.76
N THR A 205 -11.03 1.35 21.57
CA THR A 205 -11.63 2.42 20.77
C THR A 205 -12.94 2.91 21.37
N ARG A 206 -13.45 4.06 20.90
CA ARG A 206 -14.76 4.57 21.34
C ARG A 206 -15.91 3.66 20.92
N SER A 207 -15.70 2.86 19.87
CA SER A 207 -16.62 1.78 19.47
C SER A 207 -16.64 0.59 20.43
N GLY A 208 -15.77 0.57 21.45
CA GLY A 208 -15.70 -0.45 22.48
C GLY A 208 -14.82 -1.65 22.13
N LYS A 209 -14.21 -1.68 20.94
CA LYS A 209 -13.33 -2.75 20.44
C LYS A 209 -11.90 -2.57 20.96
N ASN A 210 -11.21 -3.69 21.16
CA ASN A 210 -9.78 -3.69 21.52
C ASN A 210 -8.95 -3.86 20.25
N HIS A 211 -7.84 -3.13 20.17
CA HIS A 211 -6.88 -3.22 19.07
C HIS A 211 -5.45 -3.29 19.63
N LEU A 212 -4.59 -3.99 18.91
CA LEU A 212 -3.15 -4.01 19.15
C LEU A 212 -2.44 -3.10 18.14
N LEU A 213 -1.82 -2.04 18.63
CA LEU A 213 -0.97 -1.15 17.83
C LEU A 213 0.49 -1.54 18.01
N GLN A 214 1.25 -1.57 16.93
CA GLN A 214 2.67 -1.94 16.95
C GLN A 214 3.50 -1.01 16.06
N VAL A 215 4.62 -0.53 16.58
CA VAL A 215 5.63 0.18 15.81
C VAL A 215 6.92 -0.63 15.84
N TRP A 216 7.25 -1.25 14.72
CA TRP A 216 8.41 -2.12 14.52
C TRP A 216 9.59 -1.35 13.95
N VAL A 217 10.75 -1.50 14.60
CA VAL A 217 12.00 -0.83 14.23
C VAL A 217 13.18 -1.78 14.41
N ARG A 218 14.34 -1.40 13.87
CA ARG A 218 15.59 -2.12 14.16
C ARG A 218 15.94 -1.99 15.65
N ARG A 219 16.71 -2.97 16.14
CA ARG A 219 17.29 -2.89 17.49
C ARG A 219 18.10 -1.61 17.65
N GLY A 220 17.87 -0.89 18.76
CA GLY A 220 18.54 0.37 19.07
C GLY A 220 17.75 1.64 18.69
N ASP A 221 16.62 1.51 17.98
CA ASP A 221 15.77 2.65 17.61
C ASP A 221 14.45 2.71 18.42
N LEU A 222 14.23 1.78 19.36
CA LEU A 222 12.95 1.64 20.09
C LEU A 222 12.57 2.88 20.92
N ASP A 223 13.56 3.58 21.46
CA ASP A 223 13.38 4.83 22.22
C ASP A 223 12.82 5.98 21.36
N LYS A 224 12.99 5.93 20.04
CA LYS A 224 12.56 6.95 19.08
C LYS A 224 11.13 6.74 18.54
N THR A 225 10.42 5.71 19.00
CA THR A 225 9.12 5.30 18.44
C THR A 225 7.90 5.87 19.16
N GLU A 226 8.11 6.60 20.26
CA GLU A 226 7.02 7.09 21.11
C GLU A 226 6.08 8.03 20.37
N HIS A 227 6.66 8.99 19.66
CA HIS A 227 5.89 10.00 18.96
C HIS A 227 5.05 9.40 17.83
N ALA A 228 5.60 8.43 17.09
CA ALA A 228 4.85 7.70 16.07
C ALA A 228 3.68 6.90 16.67
N MET A 229 3.88 6.22 17.81
CA MET A 229 2.80 5.51 18.52
C MET A 229 1.70 6.49 18.98
N ASN A 230 2.09 7.61 19.59
CA ASN A 230 1.13 8.62 20.06
C ASN A 230 0.36 9.24 18.89
N SER A 231 1.03 9.51 17.77
CA SER A 231 0.42 10.03 16.54
C SER A 231 -0.59 9.05 15.96
N LEU A 232 -0.29 7.75 15.95
CA LEU A 232 -1.21 6.70 15.50
C LEU A 232 -2.48 6.65 16.37
N ILE A 233 -2.33 6.73 17.69
CA ILE A 233 -3.45 6.77 18.64
C ILE A 233 -4.29 8.03 18.41
N ALA A 234 -3.65 9.20 18.26
CA ALA A 234 -4.32 10.46 18.01
C ALA A 234 -5.12 10.43 16.69
N SER A 235 -4.53 9.88 15.63
CA SER A 235 -5.16 9.72 14.32
C SER A 235 -6.42 8.87 14.40
N MET A 236 -6.35 7.72 15.10
CA MET A 236 -7.49 6.85 15.35
C MET A 236 -8.61 7.54 16.13
N VAL A 237 -8.26 8.23 17.22
CA VAL A 237 -9.24 8.95 18.04
C VAL A 237 -9.89 10.09 17.25
N TRP A 238 -9.10 10.80 16.44
CA TRP A 238 -9.59 11.92 15.64
C TRP A 238 -10.52 11.45 14.53
N ASP A 239 -10.20 10.38 13.80
CA ASP A 239 -11.04 9.90 12.68
C ASP A 239 -12.39 9.36 13.19
N GLU A 240 -12.39 8.66 14.33
CA GLU A 240 -13.61 8.26 15.04
C GLU A 240 -14.42 9.47 15.51
N ALA A 241 -13.77 10.54 15.98
CA ALA A 241 -14.45 11.75 16.42
C ALA A 241 -15.06 12.50 15.24
N ARG A 242 -14.27 12.71 14.20
CA ARG A 242 -14.49 13.66 13.10
C ARG A 242 -15.35 13.07 12.00
N PHE A 243 -15.00 11.88 11.52
CA PHE A 243 -15.63 11.24 10.37
C PHE A 243 -16.40 9.97 10.73
N LYS A 244 -16.34 9.51 11.99
CA LYS A 244 -17.02 8.29 12.48
C LYS A 244 -16.47 7.02 11.83
N LEU A 245 -15.17 7.03 11.57
CA LEU A 245 -14.46 5.96 10.87
C LEU A 245 -13.56 5.20 11.85
N PRO A 246 -14.02 4.08 12.44
CA PRO A 246 -13.21 3.29 13.36
C PRO A 246 -12.17 2.45 12.63
N LEU A 247 -11.14 2.01 13.36
CA LEU A 247 -10.25 0.96 12.89
C LEU A 247 -11.03 -0.36 12.71
N ASP A 248 -10.89 -0.99 11.55
CA ASP A 248 -11.64 -2.19 11.16
C ASP A 248 -10.83 -3.49 11.29
N LEU A 249 -9.57 -3.41 11.74
CA LEU A 249 -8.66 -4.53 11.96
C LEU A 249 -8.42 -4.76 13.46
N GLU A 250 -8.08 -5.99 13.86
CA GLU A 250 -7.70 -6.30 15.25
C GLU A 250 -6.33 -5.71 15.63
N ARG A 251 -5.50 -5.44 14.61
CA ARG A 251 -4.13 -4.99 14.74
C ARG A 251 -3.82 -3.91 13.71
N PHE A 252 -2.94 -2.98 14.07
CA PHE A 252 -2.33 -2.04 13.13
C PHE A 252 -0.82 -1.99 13.36
N MET A 253 -0.04 -2.28 12.32
CA MET A 253 1.42 -2.34 12.38
C MET A 253 2.02 -1.21 11.52
N ILE A 254 3.01 -0.53 12.07
CA ILE A 254 3.93 0.36 11.35
C ILE A 254 5.30 -0.29 11.39
N VAL A 255 5.98 -0.39 10.25
CA VAL A 255 7.37 -0.85 10.16
C VAL A 255 8.23 0.28 9.59
N ALA A 256 9.28 0.67 10.30
CA ALA A 256 10.25 1.65 9.79
C ALA A 256 11.41 0.97 9.06
N VAL A 257 11.70 1.42 7.84
CA VAL A 257 12.80 0.94 6.99
C VAL A 257 13.65 2.12 6.49
N GLY A 258 14.96 1.89 6.35
CA GLY A 258 15.91 2.92 5.93
C GLY A 258 15.84 3.21 4.43
N ASP A 259 15.80 2.17 3.60
CA ASP A 259 15.73 2.30 2.14
C ASP A 259 14.26 2.21 1.68
N PHE A 260 13.66 3.36 1.40
CA PHE A 260 12.28 3.50 0.92
C PHE A 260 12.17 4.69 -0.03
N ASN A 261 11.68 4.47 -1.26
CA ASN A 261 11.55 5.52 -2.28
C ASN A 261 10.52 6.58 -1.89
N MET A 262 9.41 6.15 -1.26
CA MET A 262 8.32 7.01 -0.83
C MET A 262 8.48 7.45 0.62
N GLY A 263 7.57 8.31 1.11
CA GLY A 263 7.54 8.69 2.52
C GLY A 263 7.05 7.55 3.41
N ALA A 264 5.86 7.04 3.11
CA ALA A 264 5.26 5.88 3.73
C ALA A 264 4.28 5.23 2.74
N MET A 265 3.65 4.13 3.16
CA MET A 265 2.73 3.34 2.33
C MET A 265 1.65 2.69 3.20
N GLU A 266 0.40 2.83 2.78
CA GLU A 266 -0.82 2.50 3.54
C GLU A 266 -1.22 1.01 3.52
N ASN A 267 -0.28 0.09 3.29
CA ASN A 267 -0.61 -1.32 3.10
C ASN A 267 -1.51 -1.83 4.23
N LYS A 268 -2.66 -2.42 3.90
CA LYS A 268 -3.76 -2.68 4.85
C LYS A 268 -3.27 -3.38 6.13
N GLY A 269 -3.21 -2.63 7.25
CA GLY A 269 -2.82 -3.13 8.57
C GLY A 269 -1.32 -3.36 8.79
N LEU A 270 -0.46 -3.14 7.78
CA LEU A 270 0.99 -3.28 7.84
C LEU A 270 1.67 -2.16 7.04
N ASN A 271 1.56 -0.94 7.54
CA ASN A 271 2.11 0.21 6.86
C ASN A 271 3.65 0.17 6.94
N ILE A 272 4.31 0.53 5.84
CA ILE A 272 5.77 0.57 5.75
C ILE A 272 6.19 2.03 5.57
N PHE A 273 7.06 2.51 6.44
CA PHE A 273 7.46 3.91 6.52
C PHE A 273 8.96 4.05 6.29
N ASN A 274 9.37 5.12 5.63
CA ASN A 274 10.73 5.61 5.74
C ASN A 274 11.00 6.01 7.21
N THR A 275 12.16 5.62 7.75
CA THR A 275 12.56 5.99 9.13
C THR A 275 12.43 7.48 9.46
N LYS A 276 12.56 8.38 8.48
CA LYS A 276 12.33 9.82 8.62
C LYS A 276 10.96 10.15 9.25
N TYR A 277 9.93 9.39 8.90
CA TYR A 277 8.55 9.63 9.34
C TYR A 277 8.13 8.71 10.50
N VAL A 278 9.08 8.14 11.24
CA VAL A 278 8.80 7.33 12.43
C VAL A 278 9.73 7.67 13.60
N LEU A 279 11.03 7.82 13.34
CA LEU A 279 12.03 7.90 14.39
C LEU A 279 12.25 9.35 14.84
N ALA A 280 11.78 9.69 16.04
CA ALA A 280 12.05 10.98 16.66
C ALA A 280 12.29 10.88 18.17
N ASN A 281 13.26 11.66 18.65
CA ASN A 281 13.39 12.00 20.06
C ASN A 281 13.87 13.48 20.17
N PRO A 282 13.70 14.12 21.34
CA PRO A 282 14.07 15.54 21.51
C PRO A 282 15.56 15.85 21.29
N ALA A 283 16.44 14.84 21.30
CA ALA A 283 17.87 15.01 21.08
C ALA A 283 18.24 14.98 19.59
N THR A 284 17.40 14.42 18.71
CA THR A 284 17.75 14.18 17.29
C THR A 284 16.74 14.75 16.30
N ALA A 285 15.53 15.12 16.72
CA ALA A 285 14.45 15.57 15.85
C ALA A 285 14.00 17.00 16.17
N THR A 286 13.68 17.77 15.14
CA THR A 286 13.16 19.15 15.24
C THR A 286 11.64 19.14 15.42
N ASP A 287 11.07 20.28 15.83
CA ASP A 287 9.61 20.44 15.89
C ASP A 287 8.93 20.14 14.54
N THR A 288 9.60 20.46 13.42
CA THR A 288 9.13 20.11 12.08
C THR A 288 9.13 18.60 11.86
N ASP A 289 10.15 17.88 12.30
CA ASP A 289 10.18 16.41 12.19
C ASP A 289 9.06 15.77 13.02
N PHE A 290 8.79 16.29 14.23
CA PHE A 290 7.65 15.84 15.04
C PHE A 290 6.30 16.11 14.33
N ALA A 291 6.12 17.29 13.74
CA ALA A 291 4.89 17.61 12.99
C ALA A 291 4.74 16.75 11.71
N ASP A 292 5.83 16.51 10.99
CA ASP A 292 5.84 15.66 9.79
C ASP A 292 5.50 14.21 10.14
N ILE A 293 6.04 13.67 11.24
CA ILE A 293 5.68 12.33 11.73
C ILE A 293 4.19 12.27 12.09
N GLU A 294 3.65 13.27 12.80
CA GLU A 294 2.23 13.31 13.13
C GLU A 294 1.36 13.32 11.86
N SER A 295 1.72 14.18 10.90
CA SER A 295 1.00 14.33 9.65
C SER A 295 1.02 13.05 8.81
N VAL A 296 2.19 12.43 8.61
CA VAL A 296 2.34 11.24 7.75
C VAL A 296 1.75 10.01 8.44
N VAL A 297 1.95 9.83 9.76
CA VAL A 297 1.28 8.73 10.48
C VAL A 297 -0.25 8.85 10.39
N GLY A 298 -0.78 10.07 10.49
CA GLY A 298 -2.18 10.35 10.26
C GLY A 298 -2.62 10.01 8.83
N HIS A 299 -1.91 10.53 7.83
CA HIS A 299 -2.16 10.28 6.42
C HIS A 299 -2.33 8.79 6.11
N GLU A 300 -1.33 7.98 6.49
CA GLU A 300 -1.37 6.53 6.21
C GLU A 300 -2.45 5.80 7.02
N TYR A 301 -2.79 6.27 8.21
CA TYR A 301 -3.92 5.74 8.98
C TYR A 301 -5.26 6.05 8.28
N PHE A 302 -5.42 7.27 7.76
CA PHE A 302 -6.65 7.73 7.12
C PHE A 302 -6.95 6.99 5.82
N HIS A 303 -5.92 6.59 5.07
CA HIS A 303 -6.07 5.71 3.91
C HIS A 303 -6.75 4.38 4.23
N ASN A 304 -6.77 3.92 5.50
CA ASN A 304 -7.52 2.73 5.89
C ASN A 304 -8.99 2.77 5.43
N TRP A 305 -9.57 3.97 5.33
CA TRP A 305 -10.87 4.20 4.72
C TRP A 305 -10.79 4.80 3.31
N THR A 306 -10.07 5.91 3.15
CA THR A 306 -9.96 6.66 1.88
C THR A 306 -8.78 6.19 1.04
N GLY A 307 -8.84 4.96 0.55
CA GLY A 307 -7.77 4.31 -0.23
C GLY A 307 -7.88 2.79 -0.16
N ASN A 308 -8.12 2.27 1.04
CA ASN A 308 -8.15 0.83 1.27
C ASN A 308 -9.57 0.26 1.20
N ARG A 309 -10.49 0.74 2.07
CA ARG A 309 -11.89 0.26 2.07
C ARG A 309 -12.67 0.73 0.85
N ILE A 310 -12.35 1.93 0.37
CA ILE A 310 -12.78 2.45 -0.92
C ILE A 310 -11.50 2.75 -1.71
N THR A 311 -11.20 1.91 -2.70
CA THR A 311 -9.98 2.02 -3.51
C THR A 311 -10.27 2.63 -4.89
N CYS A 312 -9.20 2.95 -5.62
CA CYS A 312 -9.25 3.42 -6.99
C CYS A 312 -9.67 2.31 -7.97
N ARG A 313 -10.48 2.66 -8.98
CA ARG A 313 -10.82 1.74 -10.08
C ARG A 313 -9.64 1.54 -11.04
N ASP A 314 -8.91 2.62 -11.29
CA ASP A 314 -7.73 2.68 -12.14
C ASP A 314 -6.84 3.80 -11.62
N TRP A 315 -5.56 3.80 -12.03
CA TRP A 315 -4.58 4.74 -11.52
C TRP A 315 -4.82 6.20 -11.91
N PHE A 316 -5.64 6.48 -12.92
CA PHE A 316 -6.05 7.85 -13.21
C PHE A 316 -6.89 8.45 -12.08
N GLN A 317 -7.52 7.61 -11.25
CA GLN A 317 -8.29 8.04 -10.09
C GLN A 317 -7.43 8.30 -8.85
N LEU A 318 -6.09 8.31 -8.93
CA LEU A 318 -5.20 8.43 -7.76
C LEU A 318 -5.62 9.55 -6.78
N SER A 319 -5.98 10.73 -7.29
CA SER A 319 -6.43 11.86 -6.46
C SER A 319 -7.74 11.63 -5.69
N LEU A 320 -8.51 10.60 -6.02
CA LEU A 320 -9.65 10.15 -5.20
C LEU A 320 -9.18 9.75 -3.81
N LYS A 321 -8.09 8.98 -3.72
CA LYS A 321 -7.49 8.60 -2.42
C LYS A 321 -6.55 9.70 -1.94
N GLU A 322 -5.64 10.19 -2.78
CA GLU A 322 -4.60 11.12 -2.35
C GLU A 322 -5.14 12.50 -2.00
N GLY A 323 -5.91 13.12 -2.89
CA GLY A 323 -6.47 14.45 -2.61
C GLY A 323 -7.39 14.44 -1.38
N LEU A 324 -8.17 13.38 -1.20
CA LEU A 324 -9.04 13.24 -0.03
C LEU A 324 -8.26 12.95 1.26
N THR A 325 -7.23 12.10 1.20
CA THR A 325 -6.42 11.76 2.37
C THR A 325 -5.51 12.91 2.79
N VAL A 326 -4.89 13.62 1.84
CA VAL A 326 -4.16 14.86 2.12
C VAL A 326 -5.06 15.89 2.77
N PHE A 327 -6.27 16.08 2.26
CA PHE A 327 -7.25 16.96 2.91
C PHE A 327 -7.53 16.55 4.36
N ARG A 328 -7.65 15.24 4.63
CA ARG A 328 -7.89 14.70 5.97
C ARG A 328 -6.69 14.91 6.90
N ASP A 329 -5.46 14.68 6.45
CA ASP A 329 -4.27 14.97 7.25
C ASP A 329 -4.13 16.45 7.56
N GLN A 330 -4.44 17.34 6.61
CA GLN A 330 -4.38 18.77 6.83
C GLN A 330 -5.40 19.20 7.88
N GLU A 331 -6.64 18.67 7.85
CA GLU A 331 -7.64 18.91 8.88
C GLU A 331 -7.23 18.32 10.24
N PHE A 332 -6.60 17.14 10.25
CA PHE A 332 -6.08 16.51 11.46
C PHE A 332 -5.00 17.36 12.13
N SER A 333 -3.91 17.70 11.42
CA SER A 333 -2.83 18.53 11.97
C SER A 333 -3.34 19.91 12.41
N MET A 334 -4.29 20.49 11.67
CA MET A 334 -4.94 21.75 12.06
C MET A 334 -5.78 21.63 13.34
N ASP A 335 -6.38 20.47 13.63
CA ASP A 335 -7.12 20.21 14.87
C ASP A 335 -6.15 19.86 16.03
N MET A 336 -5.02 19.19 15.75
CA MET A 336 -4.00 18.84 16.76
C MET A 336 -3.15 20.04 17.22
N ALA A 337 -3.01 21.07 16.38
CA ALA A 337 -2.22 22.26 16.67
C ALA A 337 -2.63 23.04 17.96
N GLY A 338 -3.79 22.75 18.54
CA GLY A 338 -4.18 23.17 19.90
C GLY A 338 -4.51 24.65 20.10
N SER A 339 -4.22 25.53 19.14
CA SER A 339 -4.54 26.96 19.18
C SER A 339 -4.95 27.51 17.81
N ALA A 340 -5.71 28.60 17.80
CA ALA A 340 -6.17 29.23 16.56
C ALA A 340 -5.00 29.75 15.70
N SER A 341 -3.94 30.27 16.33
CA SER A 341 -2.74 30.73 15.63
C SER A 341 -1.96 29.56 15.02
N ALA A 342 -1.72 28.48 15.77
CA ALA A 342 -1.02 27.31 15.25
C ALA A 342 -1.82 26.61 14.14
N ARG A 343 -3.15 26.56 14.26
CA ARG A 343 -4.04 26.12 13.17
C ARG A 343 -3.84 26.96 11.90
N ALA A 344 -3.78 28.28 12.05
CA ALA A 344 -3.54 29.18 10.92
C ALA A 344 -2.14 28.97 10.30
N VAL A 345 -1.12 28.67 11.11
CA VAL A 345 0.23 28.34 10.63
C VAL A 345 0.21 27.11 9.72
N LYS A 346 -0.46 26.01 10.11
CA LYS A 346 -0.58 24.84 9.22
C LYS A 346 -1.19 25.21 7.87
N ARG A 347 -2.28 25.98 7.86
CA ARG A 347 -2.89 26.44 6.60
C ARG A 347 -1.96 27.33 5.78
N ILE A 348 -1.19 28.23 6.40
CA ILE A 348 -0.20 29.07 5.73
C ILE A 348 0.88 28.20 5.07
N LEU A 349 1.38 27.18 5.76
CA LEU A 349 2.38 26.25 5.23
C LEU A 349 1.84 25.48 4.01
N ASP A 350 0.59 25.02 4.06
CA ASP A 350 -0.03 24.30 2.93
C ASP A 350 -0.20 25.21 1.70
N VAL A 351 -0.67 26.45 1.90
CA VAL A 351 -0.75 27.44 0.80
C VAL A 351 0.62 27.77 0.24
N ARG A 352 1.63 27.87 1.11
CA ARG A 352 3.01 28.16 0.71
C ARG A 352 3.55 27.05 -0.18
N MET A 353 3.40 25.79 0.23
CA MET A 353 3.84 24.65 -0.55
C MET A 353 3.10 24.57 -1.90
N LEU A 354 1.79 24.86 -1.95
CA LEU A 354 1.05 24.93 -3.22
C LEU A 354 1.65 25.98 -4.17
N ARG A 355 1.94 27.19 -3.66
CA ARG A 355 2.49 28.30 -4.48
C ARG A 355 3.94 28.06 -4.89
N GLU A 356 4.74 27.44 -4.03
CA GLU A 356 6.18 27.23 -4.26
C GLU A 356 6.46 25.97 -5.09
N ARG A 357 5.60 24.94 -5.04
CA ARG A 357 5.83 23.66 -5.73
C ARG A 357 4.77 23.35 -6.78
N GLN A 358 3.49 23.38 -6.41
CA GLN A 358 2.42 22.96 -7.30
C GLN A 358 2.17 23.96 -8.44
N PHE A 359 2.21 25.26 -8.19
CA PHE A 359 2.01 26.28 -9.25
C PHE A 359 3.08 26.21 -10.34
N PRO A 360 4.39 26.08 -10.02
CA PRO A 360 5.41 25.82 -11.04
C PRO A 360 5.17 24.52 -11.84
N GLU A 361 4.73 23.44 -11.19
CA GLU A 361 4.40 22.18 -11.88
C GLU A 361 3.24 22.36 -12.88
N ASP A 362 2.17 23.05 -12.46
CA ASP A 362 0.95 23.31 -13.25
C ASP A 362 1.19 24.28 -14.42
N ALA A 363 2.27 25.06 -14.39
CA ALA A 363 2.73 25.93 -15.47
C ALA A 363 3.85 25.31 -16.32
N GLY A 364 4.33 24.12 -15.94
CA GLY A 364 5.46 23.43 -16.56
C GLY A 364 5.05 22.43 -17.64
N THR A 365 6.04 21.73 -18.20
CA THR A 365 5.82 20.68 -19.22
C THR A 365 5.16 19.43 -18.66
N MET A 366 5.16 19.27 -17.33
CA MET A 366 4.50 18.16 -16.62
C MET A 366 3.10 18.54 -16.14
N ALA A 367 2.53 19.68 -16.56
CA ALA A 367 1.19 20.08 -16.16
C ALA A 367 0.14 19.02 -16.56
N HIS A 368 -0.71 18.64 -15.61
CA HIS A 368 -1.79 17.70 -15.80
C HIS A 368 -2.97 18.02 -14.87
N PRO A 369 -4.21 17.60 -15.17
CA PRO A 369 -5.30 17.70 -14.21
C PRO A 369 -5.04 16.80 -12.98
N VAL A 370 -5.74 17.07 -11.86
CA VAL A 370 -5.69 16.20 -10.66
C VAL A 370 -6.16 14.77 -10.95
N ARG A 371 -6.94 14.58 -12.02
CA ARG A 371 -7.29 13.28 -12.61
C ARG A 371 -6.71 13.22 -14.02
N PRO A 372 -5.47 12.73 -14.22
CA PRO A 372 -4.77 12.72 -15.51
C PRO A 372 -5.57 12.02 -16.61
N ASP A 373 -5.30 12.38 -17.88
CA ASP A 373 -5.93 11.74 -19.05
C ASP A 373 -5.03 10.70 -19.72
N ALA A 374 -3.72 10.79 -19.53
CA ALA A 374 -2.74 9.84 -20.06
C ALA A 374 -1.48 9.78 -19.18
N TYR A 375 -0.83 8.62 -19.13
CA TYR A 375 0.50 8.47 -18.53
C TYR A 375 1.34 7.43 -19.28
N VAL A 376 2.67 7.55 -19.19
CA VAL A 376 3.60 6.50 -19.66
C VAL A 376 4.05 5.61 -18.49
N ALA A 377 4.39 6.23 -17.36
CA ALA A 377 4.69 5.55 -16.11
C ALA A 377 3.89 6.23 -15.00
N ILE A 378 3.08 5.45 -14.29
CA ILE A 378 2.20 5.98 -13.24
C ILE A 378 2.98 6.56 -12.05
N ASP A 379 4.16 6.02 -11.76
CA ASP A 379 5.02 6.50 -10.66
C ASP A 379 5.40 7.99 -10.81
N ASN A 380 5.36 8.54 -12.03
CA ASN A 380 5.60 9.96 -12.29
C ASN A 380 4.41 10.87 -11.91
N PHE A 381 3.27 10.32 -11.54
CA PHE A 381 2.04 11.07 -11.22
C PHE A 381 1.78 11.18 -9.71
N TYR A 382 2.68 10.68 -8.87
CA TYR A 382 2.74 10.97 -7.43
C TYR A 382 3.26 12.40 -7.21
N THR A 383 2.41 13.38 -7.51
CA THR A 383 2.77 14.78 -7.79
C THR A 383 2.07 15.74 -6.83
N ALA A 384 2.62 16.95 -6.69
CA ALA A 384 1.96 18.00 -5.92
C ALA A 384 0.57 18.34 -6.49
N THR A 385 0.37 18.18 -7.80
CA THR A 385 -0.92 18.36 -8.43
C THR A 385 -1.95 17.30 -8.03
N VAL A 386 -1.59 16.01 -8.01
CA VAL A 386 -2.51 14.94 -7.58
C VAL A 386 -2.81 15.01 -6.08
N TYR A 387 -1.81 15.31 -5.27
CA TYR A 387 -1.90 15.34 -3.80
C TYR A 387 -2.50 16.65 -3.29
N GLU A 388 -1.79 17.75 -3.53
CA GLU A 388 -1.99 19.01 -2.82
C GLU A 388 -3.08 19.86 -3.47
N LYS A 389 -3.02 20.00 -4.80
CA LYS A 389 -4.14 20.62 -5.54
C LYS A 389 -5.39 19.74 -5.47
N GLY A 390 -5.24 18.41 -5.42
CA GLY A 390 -6.32 17.49 -5.09
C GLY A 390 -7.01 17.81 -3.76
N ALA A 391 -6.22 18.02 -2.70
CA ALA A 391 -6.75 18.41 -1.38
C ALA A 391 -7.44 19.77 -1.40
N GLU A 392 -6.93 20.75 -2.14
CA GLU A 392 -7.61 22.04 -2.31
C GLU A 392 -8.96 21.90 -3.06
N VAL A 393 -9.06 20.99 -4.03
CA VAL A 393 -10.34 20.66 -4.69
C VAL A 393 -11.33 20.06 -3.68
N VAL A 394 -10.90 19.13 -2.83
CA VAL A 394 -11.74 18.58 -1.76
C VAL A 394 -12.15 19.66 -0.74
N ARG A 395 -11.22 20.57 -0.39
CA ARG A 395 -11.48 21.71 0.49
C ARG A 395 -12.49 22.69 -0.11
N MET A 396 -12.44 22.94 -1.42
CA MET A 396 -13.47 23.70 -2.12
C MET A 396 -14.84 23.02 -2.03
N MET A 397 -14.91 21.69 -2.19
CA MET A 397 -16.17 20.95 -2.00
C MET A 397 -16.71 21.18 -0.59
N GLN A 398 -15.90 21.00 0.46
CA GLN A 398 -16.32 21.28 1.84
C GLN A 398 -16.78 22.74 2.02
N THR A 399 -16.10 23.69 1.39
CA THR A 399 -16.43 25.12 1.48
C THR A 399 -17.81 25.40 0.87
N LEU A 400 -18.10 24.82 -0.30
CA LEU A 400 -19.36 25.03 -1.01
C LEU A 400 -20.56 24.42 -0.30
N VAL A 401 -20.43 23.21 0.25
CA VAL A 401 -21.56 22.49 0.88
C VAL A 401 -21.63 22.68 2.40
N GLY A 402 -20.58 23.24 3.01
CA GLY A 402 -20.40 23.37 4.44
C GLY A 402 -19.96 22.06 5.13
N ARG A 403 -19.34 22.19 6.31
CA ARG A 403 -18.76 21.05 7.07
C ARG A 403 -19.78 19.93 7.35
N ALA A 404 -21.01 20.30 7.72
CA ALA A 404 -22.05 19.33 8.06
C ALA A 404 -22.49 18.52 6.83
N SER A 405 -22.71 19.16 5.68
CA SER A 405 -23.11 18.46 4.45
C SER A 405 -21.94 17.68 3.85
N PHE A 406 -20.71 18.17 3.98
CA PHE A 406 -19.52 17.42 3.57
C PHE A 406 -19.38 16.12 4.38
N ALA A 407 -19.53 16.19 5.71
CA ALA A 407 -19.53 15.01 6.56
C ALA A 407 -20.66 14.03 6.19
N LYS A 408 -21.85 14.53 5.82
CA LYS A 408 -22.94 13.69 5.29
C LYS A 408 -22.60 13.03 3.96
N GLY A 409 -21.85 13.70 3.08
CA GLY A 409 -21.37 13.11 1.83
C GLY A 409 -20.29 12.05 2.05
N MET A 410 -19.52 12.16 3.13
CA MET A 410 -18.52 11.17 3.54
C MET A 410 -19.16 9.95 4.24
N SER A 411 -20.29 10.11 4.93
CA SER A 411 -21.05 9.00 5.50
C SER A 411 -21.87 8.32 4.42
N LEU A 412 -21.47 7.11 4.03
CA LEU A 412 -22.20 6.24 3.09
C LEU A 412 -23.62 5.92 3.59
#